data_AF-A0AAD2AXZ6-F1
#
_entry.id   AF-A0AAD2AXZ6-F1
#
_cell.length_a   1.000
_cell.length_b   1.000
_cell.length_c   1.000
_cell.angle_alpha   90.00
_cell.angle_beta   90.00
_cell.angle_gamma   90.00
#
_symmetry.space_group_name_H-M   'P 1'
#
loop_
_entity.id
_entity.type
_entity.pdbx_description
1 polymer ?
#
loop_
_entity_poly.entity_id
_entity_poly.type
_entity_poly.pdbx_seq_one_letter_code
_entity_poly.pdbx_strand_id
1 'polypeptide(L)' 'MQTRSPHTALHSPKLGIEQPVMETWLRRVPYGVTPLTPQIVASQQQIADLFLQQKLIPKAVNVQGAVWQASFPVAGL' A
#
# COMPACT_ATOMS: atom_id res chain seq x y z
N MET A 1 -0.82 -10.13 -23.57
CA MET A 1 -1.55 -8.96 -23.03
C MET A 1 -2.66 -9.48 -22.13
N GLN A 2 -2.37 -9.69 -20.84
CA GLN A 2 -3.32 -10.29 -19.91
C GLN A 2 -4.50 -9.33 -19.63
N THR A 3 -5.70 -9.87 -19.78
CA THR A 3 -6.99 -9.20 -19.66
C THR A 3 -7.20 -8.67 -18.24
N ARG A 4 -6.92 -7.38 -18.01
CA ARG A 4 -7.25 -6.66 -16.75
C ARG A 4 -8.75 -6.35 -16.59
N SER A 5 -9.56 -6.76 -17.56
CA SER A 5 -11.02 -6.59 -17.64
C SER A 5 -11.83 -7.16 -16.45
N PRO A 6 -11.50 -8.30 -15.81
CA PRO A 6 -12.36 -8.85 -14.75
C PRO A 6 -12.29 -8.06 -13.43
N HIS A 7 -11.20 -7.33 -13.16
CA HIS A 7 -11.10 -6.49 -11.96
C HIS A 7 -11.98 -5.24 -12.06
N THR A 8 -12.00 -4.59 -13.23
CA THR A 8 -12.83 -3.41 -13.47
C THR A 8 -14.31 -3.69 -13.20
N ALA A 9 -14.83 -4.81 -13.71
CA ALA A 9 -16.23 -5.22 -13.51
C ALA A 9 -16.57 -5.52 -12.05
N LEU A 10 -15.59 -5.99 -11.25
CA LEU A 10 -15.78 -6.27 -9.82
C LEU A 10 -15.82 -4.99 -8.97
N HIS A 11 -15.01 -3.98 -9.32
CA HIS A 11 -14.81 -2.79 -8.49
C HIS A 11 -15.72 -1.61 -8.89
N SER A 12 -16.02 -1.44 -10.18
CA SER A 12 -16.78 -0.31 -10.71
C SER A 12 -18.15 -0.11 -10.02
N PRO A 13 -19.01 -1.14 -9.87
CA PRO A 13 -20.29 -0.99 -9.18
C PRO A 13 -20.15 -0.68 -7.69
N LYS A 14 -19.10 -1.19 -7.03
CA LYS A 14 -18.87 -0.99 -5.59
C LYS A 14 -18.41 0.42 -5.25
N LEU A 15 -17.70 1.04 -6.18
CA LEU A 15 -17.09 2.35 -5.98
C LEU A 15 -17.86 3.47 -6.71
N GLY A 16 -18.86 3.13 -7.53
CA GLY A 16 -19.59 4.09 -8.35
C GLY A 16 -18.71 4.77 -9.40
N ILE A 17 -17.65 4.09 -9.85
CA ILE A 17 -16.68 4.61 -10.82
C ILE A 17 -16.93 3.94 -12.16
N GLU A 18 -17.13 4.71 -13.22
CA GLU A 18 -17.31 4.18 -14.58
C GLU A 18 -16.14 3.30 -15.03
N GLN A 19 -16.44 2.23 -15.77
CA GLN A 19 -15.44 1.22 -16.17
C GLN A 19 -14.20 1.81 -16.87
N PRO A 20 -14.32 2.76 -17.81
CA PRO A 20 -13.14 3.35 -18.47
C PRO A 20 -12.21 4.11 -17.50
N VAL A 21 -12.78 4.73 -16.46
CA VAL A 21 -12.01 5.43 -15.41
C VAL A 21 -11.28 4.42 -14.53
N MET A 22 -11.98 3.35 -14.16
CA MET A 22 -11.39 2.26 -13.38
C MET A 22 -10.26 1.56 -14.13
N GLU A 23 -10.40 1.31 -15.44
CA GLU A 23 -9.32 0.76 -16.25
C GLU A 23 -8.07 1.66 -16.28
N THR A 24 -8.28 2.97 -16.38
CA THR A 24 -7.18 3.94 -16.35
C THR A 24 -6.45 3.90 -15.00
N TRP A 25 -7.20 3.82 -13.91
CA TRP A 25 -6.63 3.72 -12.56
C TRP A 25 -5.86 2.41 -12.36
N LEU A 26 -6.43 1.28 -12.75
CA LEU A 26 -5.79 -0.04 -12.70
C LEU A 26 -4.49 -0.11 -13.51
N ARG A 27 -4.34 0.72 -14.55
CA ARG A 27 -3.09 0.80 -15.32
C ARG A 27 -1.97 1.57 -14.61
N ARG A 28 -2.32 2.51 -13.73
CA ARG A 28 -1.37 3.39 -13.03
C ARG A 28 -0.88 2.81 -11.71
N VAL A 29 -1.71 2.02 -11.05
CA VAL A 29 -1.42 1.51 -9.71
C VAL A 29 -0.74 0.14 -9.81
N PRO A 30 0.51 -0.01 -9.33
CA PRO A 30 1.11 -1.33 -9.16
C PRO A 30 0.38 -2.07 -8.03
N TYR A 31 0.15 -3.37 -8.23
CA TYR A 31 -0.49 -4.26 -7.26
C TYR A 31 0.52 -5.29 -6.78
N GLY A 32 0.36 -5.72 -5.53
CA GLY A 32 1.19 -6.74 -4.90
C GLY A 32 1.51 -6.36 -3.47
N VAL A 33 1.88 -7.36 -2.67
CA VAL A 33 2.39 -7.18 -1.31
C VAL A 33 3.74 -7.87 -1.23
N THR A 34 4.69 -7.21 -0.58
CA THR A 34 6.03 -7.75 -0.31
C THR A 34 6.38 -7.54 1.16
N PRO A 35 7.26 -8.37 1.73
CA PRO A 35 7.81 -8.14 3.06
C PRO A 35 8.41 -6.73 3.20
N LEU A 36 8.27 -6.15 4.39
CA LEU A 36 8.90 -4.87 4.71
C LEU A 36 10.41 -5.04 4.81
N THR A 37 11.14 -4.31 3.98
CA THR A 37 12.61 -4.25 4.06
C THR A 37 13.05 -3.20 5.08
N PRO A 38 14.29 -3.26 5.59
CA PRO A 38 14.83 -2.23 6.48
C PRO A 38 14.73 -0.81 5.89
N GLN A 39 14.88 -0.68 4.57
CA GLN A 39 14.78 0.59 3.86
C GLN A 39 13.34 1.13 3.86
N ILE A 40 12.34 0.26 3.67
CA ILE A 40 10.92 0.67 3.74
C ILE A 40 10.58 1.13 5.16
N VAL A 41 11.04 0.41 6.18
CA VAL A 41 10.83 0.79 7.58
C VAL A 41 11.46 2.14 7.87
N ALA A 42 12.71 2.36 7.45
CA ALA A 42 13.40 3.63 7.65
C ALA A 42 12.68 4.80 6.97
N SER A 43 12.22 4.62 5.73
CA SER A 43 11.42 5.61 5.01
C SER A 43 10.12 5.94 5.77
N GLN A 44 9.43 4.93 6.28
CA GLN A 44 8.20 5.15 7.04
C GLN A 44 8.46 5.85 8.38
N GLN A 45 9.60 5.60 9.03
CA GLN A 45 10.01 6.36 10.22
C GLN A 45 10.24 7.84 9.89
N GLN A 46 10.90 8.15 8.77
CA GLN A 46 11.11 9.54 8.33
C GLN A 46 9.79 10.28 8.10
N ILE A 47 8.79 9.61 7.52
CA ILE A 47 7.44 10.18 7.34
C ILE A 47 6.79 10.44 8.72
N ALA A 48 6.87 9.49 9.65
CA ALA A 48 6.31 9.67 10.99
C ALA A 48 6.96 10.85 11.74
N ASP A 49 8.29 10.99 11.64
CA ASP A 49 9.04 12.08 12.25
C ASP A 49 8.64 13.43 11.63
N LEU A 50 8.48 13.49 10.31
CA LEU A 50 7.99 14.68 9.62
C LEU A 50 6.59 15.07 10.11
N PHE A 51 5.68 14.10 10.24
CA PHE A 51 4.32 14.38 10.71
C PHE A 51 4.31 14.91 12.14
N LEU A 52 5.19 14.41 13.01
CA LEU A 52 5.35 14.94 14.36
C LEU A 52 5.91 16.37 14.34
N GLN A 53 6.96 16.61 13.54
CA GLN A 53 7.58 17.93 13.40
C GLN A 53 6.57 18.97 12.91
N GLN A 54 5.72 18.60 11.96
CA GLN A 54 4.66 19.46 11.43
C GLN A 54 3.39 19.46 12.30
N LYS A 55 3.41 18.79 13.47
CA LYS A 55 2.29 18.68 14.42
C LYS A 55 1.00 18.12 13.80
N LEU A 56 1.13 17.30 12.75
CA LEU A 56 0.02 16.58 12.13
C LEU A 56 -0.41 15.36 12.95
N ILE A 57 0.48 14.87 13.83
CA ILE A 57 0.19 13.83 14.82
C ILE A 57 0.59 14.30 16.22
N PRO A 58 -0.12 13.84 17.26
CA PRO A 58 0.11 14.32 18.62
C PRO A 58 1.27 13.61 19.36
N LYS A 59 1.80 12.50 18.83
CA LYS A 59 2.82 11.68 19.50
C LYS A 59 3.79 11.06 18.50
N ALA A 60 5.03 10.85 18.94
CA ALA A 60 6.03 10.10 18.18
C ALA A 60 5.59 8.65 17.95
N VAL A 61 5.93 8.11 16.79
CA VAL A 61 5.66 6.72 16.41
C VAL A 61 7.00 5.99 16.26
N ASN A 62 7.13 4.84 16.91
CA ASN A 62 8.22 3.90 16.66
C ASN A 62 7.77 2.88 15.62
N VAL A 63 8.17 3.10 14.36
CA VAL A 63 7.76 2.25 13.24
C VAL A 63 8.34 0.85 13.38
N GLN A 64 9.62 0.73 13.72
CA GLN A 64 10.29 -0.57 13.85
C GLN A 64 9.61 -1.44 14.92
N GLY A 65 9.18 -0.84 16.03
CA GLY A 65 8.45 -1.55 17.08
C GLY A 65 7.07 -2.07 16.66
N ALA A 66 6.51 -1.54 15.58
CA ALA A 66 5.23 -1.96 15.01
C ALA A 66 5.38 -2.93 13.81
N VAL A 67 6.60 -3.21 13.37
CA VAL A 67 6.84 -4.15 12.26
C VAL A 67 6.55 -5.57 12.73
N TRP A 68 5.55 -6.20 12.12
CA TRP A 68 5.31 -7.62 12.26
C TRP A 68 6.15 -8.40 11.24
N GLN A 69 6.82 -9.46 11.71
CA GLN A 69 7.58 -10.38 10.87
C GLN A 69 6.89 -11.75 10.90
N ALA A 70 6.60 -12.27 9.71
CA ALA A 70 6.04 -13.61 9.59
C ALA A 70 7.07 -14.63 10.10
N SER A 71 6.62 -15.53 10.98
CA SER A 71 7.42 -16.67 11.47
C SER A 71 7.38 -17.88 10.54
N PHE A 72 6.65 -17.77 9.43
CA PHE A 72 6.47 -18.80 8.42
C PHE A 72 6.99 -18.31 7.07
N PRO A 73 7.47 -19.22 6.21
CA PRO A 73 7.87 -18.86 4.85
C PRO A 73 6.67 -18.28 4.11
N VAL A 74 6.84 -17.08 3.55
CA VAL A 74 5.87 -16.50 2.63
C VAL A 74 6.02 -17.24 1.31
N ALA A 75 5.17 -18.24 1.07
CA ALA A 75 5.22 -19.01 -0.17
C ALA A 75 4.86 -18.11 -1.37
N GLY A 76 5.76 -18.01 -2.34
CA GLY A 76 5.46 -17.42 -3.65
C GLY A 76 5.85 -15.95 -3.88
N LEU A 77 6.90 -15.46 -3.21
CA LEU A 77 7.77 -14.43 -3.79
C LEU A 77 9.06 -15.08 -4.31
#